data_AF-A0A522BNH6-F1
#
_entry.id   AF-A0A522BNH6-F1
#
_cell.length_a   1.000
_cell.length_b   1.000
_cell.length_c   1.000
_cell.angle_alpha   90.00
_cell.angle_beta   90.00
_cell.angle_gamma   90.00
#
_symmetry.space_group_name_H-M   'P 1'
#
loop_
_entity.id
_entity.type
_entity.pdbx_description
1 polymer ?
#
loop_
_entity_poly.entity_id
_entity_poly.type
_entity_poly.pdbx_seq_one_letter_code
_entity_poly.pdbx_strand_id
1 'polypeptide(L)'
;MTRASQFFTRQTSGQTILIATVLLFFVLALTVALSETNQAVFRAGNTLAKSRVANAAASAGVQKAVWCLNNPTAATDCNGAAGGNFTGENNVPLAGATYTSSITTIDPLTKQIDVTAYSPNAAAPIATQRFRAKATIKSENLSFNYALQVGEGGLEMDNNSSVVGNVYSNGNINGSNNVVITNNVWIAGGTQPLANQQSLAQNDDLPFGQEVTVINAAQSFIPTAGGPLNLVSLYLKKVGSPSNKTVSINGDDGGKPETGALASATLESSQVTGAYGWVTVGFAAPPTLTAGRLYWIVINSTLDASNYLVWGKDTAQGYASGTGKTSPATLVWSDANSDLGFKTWMGGIPTFLDKVTVSGTLRANTIKNCSVTGDAYYQAIASCSIAGTAYPGSPDPGPTVYPLSDAQINDWQQGASSGGVITGDYRPAADSTNYLGPKEITGNLILDNNQTLIMTGTLFVRGNVTIDNNSQIRLDAGYGSNGGVLVSNGWLRVSNNAAFQGAGAGSYVLVISTAAGGDDNPAMDFQNNVTGAVFFAPNGLAKLQNNVRLISLTAKKVNLSNNATLVYDSGLADSRFTGGAGGTWKIAKDSWREIK
;
A
#
# COMPACT_ATOMS: atom_id res chain seq x y z
N MET A 1 -82.14 92.89 -24.96
CA MET A 1 -81.65 91.93 -25.97
C MET A 1 -80.13 91.97 -25.84
N THR A 2 -79.36 90.94 -25.48
CA THR A 2 -79.42 89.50 -25.81
C THR A 2 -78.54 88.76 -24.78
N ARG A 3 -79.03 87.71 -24.10
CA ARG A 3 -78.30 86.99 -23.03
C ARG A 3 -77.25 86.05 -23.63
N ALA A 4 -75.98 86.24 -23.28
CA ALA A 4 -74.89 85.28 -23.48
C ALA A 4 -74.83 84.33 -22.27
N SER A 5 -74.91 83.03 -22.51
CA SER A 5 -74.78 81.99 -21.48
C SER A 5 -73.31 81.77 -21.12
N GLN A 6 -72.97 82.05 -19.87
CA GLN A 6 -71.69 81.77 -19.23
C GLN A 6 -71.47 80.26 -19.10
N PHE A 7 -70.42 79.73 -19.73
CA PHE A 7 -69.83 78.45 -19.34
C PHE A 7 -68.93 78.66 -18.13
N PHE A 8 -69.34 78.11 -16.98
CA PHE A 8 -68.57 78.05 -15.75
C PHE A 8 -67.35 77.11 -15.92
N THR A 9 -66.14 77.65 -15.80
CA THR A 9 -64.95 76.88 -15.44
C THR A 9 -64.97 76.58 -13.94
N ARG A 10 -65.40 75.37 -13.54
CA ARG A 10 -65.19 74.87 -12.16
C ARG A 10 -63.76 74.35 -12.03
N GLN A 11 -62.98 74.98 -11.14
CA GLN A 11 -61.61 74.60 -10.80
C GLN A 11 -61.54 73.17 -10.25
N THR A 12 -60.74 72.31 -10.88
CA THR A 12 -60.32 70.96 -10.43
C THR A 12 -59.09 71.02 -9.49
N SER A 13 -58.98 72.05 -8.65
CA SER A 13 -57.79 72.26 -7.81
C SER A 13 -57.71 71.32 -6.60
N GLY A 14 -58.85 70.90 -6.03
CA GLY A 14 -58.88 70.02 -4.84
C GLY A 14 -58.56 68.54 -5.12
N GLN A 15 -59.09 67.97 -6.22
CA GLN A 15 -58.83 66.56 -6.58
C GLN A 15 -57.39 66.34 -7.06
N THR A 16 -56.80 67.32 -7.75
CA THR A 16 -55.40 67.26 -8.19
C THR A 16 -54.43 67.26 -7.02
N ILE A 17 -54.70 68.05 -5.97
CA ILE A 17 -53.87 68.07 -4.75
C ILE A 17 -53.99 66.74 -3.99
N LEU A 18 -55.20 66.20 -3.85
CA LEU A 18 -55.44 64.95 -3.10
C LEU A 18 -54.79 63.75 -3.80
N ILE A 19 -54.92 63.66 -5.12
CA ILE A 19 -54.25 62.66 -5.96
C ILE A 19 -52.72 62.84 -5.89
N ALA A 20 -52.21 64.09 -5.93
CA ALA A 20 -50.78 64.36 -5.80
C ALA A 20 -50.21 63.97 -4.42
N THR A 21 -50.93 64.22 -3.33
CA THR A 21 -50.50 63.81 -1.98
C THR A 21 -50.53 62.30 -1.78
N VAL A 22 -51.53 61.60 -2.32
CA VAL A 22 -51.58 60.13 -2.26
C VAL A 22 -50.45 59.53 -3.10
N LEU A 23 -50.21 60.05 -4.31
CA LEU A 23 -49.07 59.66 -5.15
C LEU A 23 -47.73 59.90 -4.44
N LEU A 24 -47.55 61.05 -3.79
CA LEU A 24 -46.33 61.37 -3.05
C LEU A 24 -46.11 60.39 -1.89
N PHE A 25 -47.18 60.05 -1.15
CA PHE A 25 -47.10 59.08 -0.06
C PHE A 25 -46.77 57.67 -0.57
N PHE A 26 -47.37 57.26 -1.69
CA PHE A 26 -47.03 56.00 -2.35
C PHE A 26 -45.58 55.97 -2.84
N VAL A 27 -45.08 57.06 -3.42
CA VAL A 27 -43.68 57.18 -3.84
C VAL A 27 -42.74 57.10 -2.64
N LEU A 28 -43.03 57.82 -1.54
CA LEU A 28 -42.25 57.75 -0.31
C LEU A 28 -42.24 56.34 0.30
N ALA A 29 -43.40 55.69 0.43
CA ALA A 29 -43.50 54.32 0.92
C ALA A 29 -42.71 53.34 0.03
N LEU A 30 -42.79 53.51 -1.30
CA LEU A 30 -42.02 52.71 -2.25
C LEU A 30 -40.50 52.95 -2.10
N THR A 31 -40.06 54.20 -1.91
CA THR A 31 -38.63 54.51 -1.69
C THR A 31 -38.08 53.90 -0.39
N VAL A 32 -38.85 53.93 0.71
CA VAL A 32 -38.46 53.30 1.98
C VAL A 32 -38.34 51.79 1.80
N ALA A 33 -39.34 51.16 1.18
CA ALA A 33 -39.32 49.72 0.90
C ALA A 33 -38.15 49.30 -0.01
N LEU A 34 -37.83 50.09 -1.06
CA LEU A 34 -36.64 49.85 -1.88
C LEU A 34 -35.34 50.05 -1.09
N SER A 35 -35.27 51.02 -0.18
CA SER A 35 -34.07 51.24 0.63
C SER A 35 -33.82 50.10 1.63
N GLU A 36 -34.88 49.54 2.22
CA GLU A 36 -34.80 48.41 3.15
C GLU A 36 -34.36 47.13 2.43
N THR A 37 -34.95 46.84 1.27
CA THR A 37 -34.56 45.71 0.44
C THR A 37 -33.11 45.83 -0.06
N ASN A 38 -32.67 47.01 -0.52
CA ASN A 38 -31.28 47.23 -0.90
C ASN A 38 -30.30 47.06 0.28
N GLN A 39 -30.65 47.54 1.47
CA GLN A 39 -29.85 47.32 2.68
C GLN A 39 -29.80 45.84 3.08
N ALA A 40 -30.91 45.12 2.99
CA ALA A 40 -30.98 43.69 3.25
C ALA A 40 -30.11 42.90 2.27
N VAL A 41 -30.19 43.20 0.98
CA VAL A 41 -29.35 42.59 -0.08
C VAL A 41 -27.87 42.92 0.13
N PHE A 42 -27.52 44.16 0.48
CA PHE A 42 -26.14 44.54 0.77
C PHE A 42 -25.59 43.80 2.00
N ARG A 43 -26.37 43.69 3.08
CA ARG A 43 -25.99 42.93 4.28
C ARG A 43 -25.80 41.44 3.94
N ALA A 44 -26.73 40.85 3.19
CA ALA A 44 -26.63 39.46 2.75
C ALA A 44 -25.39 39.22 1.88
N GLY A 45 -25.11 40.11 0.93
CA GLY A 45 -23.92 40.07 0.08
C GLY A 45 -22.63 40.20 0.88
N ASN A 46 -22.58 41.12 1.84
CA ASN A 46 -21.41 41.29 2.73
C ASN A 46 -21.20 40.05 3.61
N THR A 47 -22.25 39.50 4.22
CA THR A 47 -22.16 38.26 5.01
C THR A 47 -21.68 37.09 4.16
N LEU A 48 -22.17 36.95 2.92
CA LEU A 48 -21.71 35.90 1.99
C LEU A 48 -20.24 36.08 1.62
N ALA A 49 -19.81 37.31 1.33
CA ALA A 49 -18.41 37.62 1.04
C ALA A 49 -17.50 37.26 2.23
N LYS A 50 -17.90 37.64 3.46
CA LYS A 50 -17.18 37.29 4.69
C LYS A 50 -17.18 35.79 4.98
N SER A 51 -18.27 35.09 4.67
CA SER A 51 -18.36 33.64 4.77
C SER A 51 -17.36 32.93 3.84
N ARG A 52 -17.22 33.40 2.58
CA ARG A 52 -16.22 32.87 1.65
C ARG A 52 -14.78 33.05 2.16
N VAL A 53 -14.48 34.22 2.74
CA VAL A 53 -13.15 34.48 3.34
C VAL A 53 -12.91 33.56 4.54
N ALA A 54 -13.90 33.41 5.44
CA ALA A 54 -13.80 32.48 6.56
C ALA A 54 -13.64 31.02 6.09
N ASN A 55 -14.32 30.62 5.02
CA ASN A 55 -14.25 29.27 4.45
C ASN A 55 -12.85 28.98 3.86
N ALA A 56 -12.29 29.94 3.12
CA ALA A 56 -10.93 29.85 2.61
C ALA A 56 -9.90 29.76 3.75
N ALA A 57 -10.09 30.55 4.81
CA ALA A 57 -9.22 30.51 5.98
C ALA A 57 -9.32 29.20 6.76
N ALA A 58 -10.52 28.64 6.93
CA ALA A 58 -10.71 27.32 7.54
C ALA A 58 -10.02 26.22 6.71
N SER A 59 -10.18 26.27 5.38
CA SER A 59 -9.54 25.33 4.46
C SER A 59 -8.02 25.37 4.55
N ALA A 60 -7.45 26.57 4.53
CA ALA A 60 -6.02 26.78 4.67
C ALA A 60 -5.51 26.29 6.03
N GLY A 61 -6.26 26.52 7.11
CA GLY A 61 -5.92 26.02 8.45
C GLY A 61 -5.86 24.50 8.51
N VAL A 62 -6.78 23.78 7.84
CA VAL A 62 -6.73 22.31 7.76
C VAL A 62 -5.49 21.84 7.00
N GLN A 63 -5.19 22.46 5.86
CA GLN A 63 -4.01 22.11 5.06
C GLN A 63 -2.70 22.40 5.81
N LYS A 64 -2.61 23.56 6.47
CA LYS A 64 -1.45 23.93 7.27
C LYS A 64 -1.27 22.98 8.45
N ALA A 65 -2.35 22.56 9.11
CA ALA A 65 -2.29 21.58 10.19
C ALA A 65 -1.66 20.25 9.73
N VAL A 66 -2.05 19.74 8.56
CA VAL A 66 -1.44 18.53 7.96
C VAL A 66 0.03 18.77 7.62
N TRP A 67 0.36 19.93 7.06
CA TRP A 67 1.75 20.29 6.78
C TRP A 67 2.60 20.34 8.06
N CYS A 68 2.12 20.97 9.13
CA CYS A 68 2.81 21.05 10.43
C CYS A 68 3.02 19.67 11.07
N LEU A 69 2.04 18.77 10.95
CA LEU A 69 2.18 17.38 11.38
C LEU A 69 3.27 16.62 10.60
N ASN A 70 3.52 16.99 9.35
CA ASN A 70 4.49 16.33 8.46
C ASN A 70 5.88 16.96 8.45
N ASN A 71 6.07 18.14 9.05
CA ASN A 71 7.34 18.90 9.00
C ASN A 71 7.93 19.10 10.41
N PRO A 72 8.54 18.07 11.03
CA PRO A 72 8.95 18.11 12.43
C PRO A 72 10.02 19.17 12.76
N THR A 73 10.73 19.70 11.76
CA THR A 73 11.73 20.76 11.93
C THR A 73 11.15 22.17 11.77
N ALA A 74 9.90 22.33 11.34
CA ALA A 74 9.28 23.62 11.05
C ALA A 74 8.56 24.23 12.27
N ALA A 75 9.13 24.08 13.48
CA ALA A 75 8.49 24.53 14.71
C ALA A 75 8.19 26.03 14.71
N THR A 76 9.06 26.85 14.09
CA THR A 76 8.85 28.30 13.94
C THR A 76 7.61 28.65 13.13
N ASP A 77 7.30 27.87 12.08
CA ASP A 77 6.16 28.12 11.18
C ASP A 77 4.83 27.56 11.74
N CYS A 78 4.93 26.71 12.76
CA CYS A 78 3.84 25.99 13.42
C CYS A 78 3.62 26.45 14.87
N ASN A 79 3.95 27.70 15.18
CA ASN A 79 3.73 28.32 16.50
C ASN A 79 4.46 27.62 17.66
N GLY A 80 5.69 27.18 17.42
CA GLY A 80 6.63 26.67 18.42
C GLY A 80 6.67 25.14 18.58
N ALA A 81 5.76 24.40 17.96
CA ALA A 81 5.75 22.93 17.97
C ALA A 81 5.38 22.36 16.59
N ALA A 82 6.07 21.33 16.14
CA ALA A 82 5.80 20.67 14.86
C ALA A 82 5.91 19.13 14.97
N GLY A 83 5.55 18.42 13.90
CA GLY A 83 5.57 16.96 13.88
C GLY A 83 4.55 16.34 14.84
N GLY A 84 4.92 15.25 15.51
CA GLY A 84 4.06 14.56 16.48
C GLY A 84 3.64 15.42 17.69
N ASN A 85 4.34 16.51 17.96
CA ASN A 85 4.09 17.44 19.06
C ASN A 85 3.17 18.61 18.66
N PHE A 86 2.80 18.74 17.39
CA PHE A 86 1.89 19.80 16.96
C PHE A 86 0.47 19.56 17.48
N THR A 87 -0.01 20.47 18.33
CA THR A 87 -1.35 20.41 18.95
C THR A 87 -2.36 21.36 18.31
N GLY A 88 -1.94 22.15 17.32
CA GLY A 88 -2.75 23.18 16.67
C GLY A 88 -2.23 24.60 16.90
N GLU A 89 -2.93 25.58 16.35
CA GLU A 89 -2.57 26.99 16.41
C GLU A 89 -3.76 27.84 16.86
N ASN A 90 -3.50 28.97 17.50
CA ASN A 90 -4.55 29.85 18.00
C ASN A 90 -4.52 31.22 17.32
N ASN A 91 -5.67 31.68 16.83
CA ASN A 91 -5.89 33.02 16.25
C ASN A 91 -4.89 33.41 15.14
N VAL A 92 -4.56 32.48 14.25
CA VAL A 92 -3.66 32.74 13.12
C VAL A 92 -4.34 33.67 12.10
N PRO A 93 -3.77 34.84 11.80
CA PRO A 93 -4.32 35.76 10.81
C PRO A 93 -4.07 35.26 9.38
N LEU A 94 -5.10 35.31 8.53
CA LEU A 94 -5.02 34.96 7.10
C LEU A 94 -6.02 35.77 6.27
N ALA A 95 -5.51 36.62 5.38
CA ALA A 95 -6.28 37.32 4.33
C ALA A 95 -7.62 37.96 4.79
N GLY A 96 -7.63 38.64 5.95
CA GLY A 96 -8.83 39.31 6.48
C GLY A 96 -9.80 38.38 7.24
N ALA A 97 -9.32 37.21 7.66
CA ALA A 97 -9.92 36.34 8.66
C ALA A 97 -8.85 35.91 9.68
N THR A 98 -9.28 35.27 10.76
CA THR A 98 -8.41 34.56 11.70
C THR A 98 -8.91 33.13 11.85
N TYR A 99 -8.02 32.14 11.98
CA TYR A 99 -8.42 30.77 12.29
C TYR A 99 -7.71 30.23 13.54
N THR A 100 -8.36 29.28 14.21
CA THR A 100 -7.79 28.47 15.29
C THR A 100 -7.93 27.01 14.89
N SER A 101 -6.84 26.26 15.01
CA SER A 101 -6.80 24.82 14.76
C SER A 101 -6.49 24.05 16.05
N SER A 102 -7.02 22.84 16.19
CA SER A 102 -6.67 21.92 17.26
C SER A 102 -6.50 20.50 16.73
N ILE A 103 -5.54 19.77 17.33
CA ILE A 103 -5.22 18.40 16.98
C ILE A 103 -5.51 17.49 18.16
N THR A 104 -6.41 16.53 17.98
CA THR A 104 -6.69 15.49 18.97
C THR A 104 -6.22 14.14 18.45
N THR A 105 -5.36 13.45 19.19
CA THR A 105 -4.97 12.09 18.85
C THR A 105 -6.11 11.13 19.18
N ILE A 106 -6.62 10.40 18.19
CA ILE A 106 -7.62 9.34 18.39
C ILE A 106 -6.89 8.02 18.71
N ASP A 107 -5.90 7.70 17.89
CA ASP A 107 -5.03 6.54 18.01
C ASP A 107 -3.65 6.87 17.36
N PRO A 108 -2.63 5.99 17.46
CA PRO A 108 -1.31 6.27 16.89
C PRO A 108 -1.26 6.57 15.39
N LEU A 109 -2.28 6.17 14.61
CA LEU A 109 -2.37 6.34 13.16
C LEU A 109 -3.43 7.34 12.73
N THR A 110 -4.24 7.86 13.66
CA THR A 110 -5.37 8.76 13.37
C THR A 110 -5.39 9.96 14.31
N LYS A 111 -5.36 11.17 13.73
CA LYS A 111 -5.55 12.44 14.43
C LYS A 111 -6.78 13.16 13.88
N GLN A 112 -7.57 13.76 14.76
CA GLN A 112 -8.63 14.69 14.38
C GLN A 112 -8.08 16.11 14.31
N ILE A 113 -8.41 16.81 13.22
CA ILE A 113 -8.11 18.21 12.99
C ILE A 113 -9.43 18.97 13.04
N ASP A 114 -9.57 19.88 13.99
CA ASP A 114 -10.67 20.82 14.06
C ASP A 114 -10.14 22.22 13.75
N VAL A 115 -10.79 22.94 12.85
CA VAL A 115 -10.43 24.32 12.49
C VAL A 115 -11.66 25.20 12.54
N THR A 116 -11.58 26.29 13.30
CA THR A 116 -12.60 27.34 13.31
C THR A 116 -12.01 28.62 12.76
N ALA A 117 -12.61 29.17 11.72
CA ALA A 117 -12.24 30.46 11.14
C ALA A 117 -13.33 31.50 11.35
N TYR A 118 -12.89 32.72 11.59
CA TYR A 118 -13.72 33.90 11.85
C TYR A 118 -13.35 34.99 10.86
N SER A 119 -14.33 35.58 10.18
CA SER A 119 -14.13 36.80 9.39
C SER A 119 -14.97 37.95 9.97
N PRO A 120 -14.38 39.13 10.22
CA PRO A 120 -12.98 39.46 10.01
C PRO A 120 -12.02 38.88 11.07
N ASN A 121 -12.49 38.62 12.29
CA ASN A 121 -11.69 38.07 13.39
C ASN A 121 -12.58 37.45 14.48
N ALA A 122 -11.97 36.76 15.44
CA ALA A 122 -12.66 36.07 16.54
C ALA A 122 -13.35 37.01 17.56
N ALA A 123 -12.92 38.27 17.68
CA ALA A 123 -13.49 39.22 18.65
C ALA A 123 -14.85 39.77 18.22
N ALA A 124 -15.05 39.97 16.91
CA ALA A 124 -16.30 40.46 16.34
C ALA A 124 -16.61 39.75 15.01
N PRO A 125 -16.98 38.45 15.03
CA PRO A 125 -17.19 37.69 13.80
C PRO A 125 -18.48 38.08 13.10
N ILE A 126 -18.39 38.41 11.81
CA ILE A 126 -19.54 38.55 10.90
C ILE A 126 -19.90 37.19 10.31
N ALA A 127 -18.90 36.34 10.05
CA ALA A 127 -19.08 34.98 9.59
C ALA A 127 -18.12 34.04 10.34
N THR A 128 -18.60 32.84 10.65
CA THR A 128 -17.84 31.76 11.27
C THR A 128 -17.96 30.50 10.41
N GLN A 129 -16.85 29.80 10.21
CA GLN A 129 -16.77 28.56 9.46
C GLN A 129 -15.97 27.54 10.28
N ARG A 130 -16.50 26.32 10.41
CA ARG A 130 -15.87 25.27 11.22
C ARG A 130 -15.71 24.02 10.40
N PHE A 131 -14.48 23.57 10.23
CA PHE A 131 -14.15 22.36 9.50
C PHE A 131 -13.59 21.30 10.46
N ARG A 132 -13.94 20.05 10.18
CA ARG A 132 -13.35 18.88 10.79
C ARG A 132 -12.79 17.99 9.71
N ALA A 133 -11.59 17.48 9.93
CA ALA A 133 -10.96 16.44 9.12
C ALA A 133 -10.31 15.40 10.03
N LYS A 134 -10.10 14.18 9.54
CA LYS A 134 -9.19 13.22 10.15
C LYS A 134 -7.93 13.18 9.32
N ALA A 135 -6.77 13.27 9.95
CA ALA A 135 -5.50 12.92 9.33
C ALA A 135 -5.14 11.49 9.72
N THR A 136 -4.73 10.68 8.75
CA THR A 136 -4.28 9.30 8.97
C THR A 136 -2.90 9.04 8.42
N ILE A 137 -2.19 8.10 9.04
CA ILE A 137 -0.95 7.52 8.52
C ILE A 137 -1.31 6.23 7.78
N LYS A 138 -0.72 6.02 6.61
CA LYS A 138 -0.94 4.80 5.82
C LYS A 138 -0.43 3.57 6.58
N SER A 139 -1.28 2.57 6.74
CA SER A 139 -0.96 1.25 7.30
C SER A 139 -1.26 0.18 6.27
N GLU A 140 -0.40 -0.82 6.17
CA GLU A 140 -0.63 -2.00 5.33
C GLU A 140 -0.85 -3.21 6.25
N ASN A 141 -1.91 -3.98 5.98
CA ASN A 141 -2.07 -5.31 6.58
C ASN A 141 -1.21 -6.26 5.74
N LEU A 142 -0.17 -6.84 6.35
CA LEU A 142 0.76 -7.75 5.68
C LEU A 142 0.71 -9.08 6.40
N SER A 143 0.52 -10.16 5.65
CA SER A 143 0.47 -11.50 6.22
C SER A 143 1.70 -12.28 5.79
N PHE A 144 2.57 -12.58 6.75
CA PHE A 144 3.70 -13.49 6.58
C PHE A 144 3.27 -14.84 7.16
N ASN A 145 2.88 -15.77 6.29
CA ASN A 145 2.26 -17.04 6.68
C ASN A 145 3.25 -18.18 6.95
N TYR A 146 4.53 -17.95 6.64
CA TYR A 146 5.57 -18.97 6.66
C TYR A 146 6.73 -18.54 7.54
N ALA A 147 7.34 -19.54 8.19
CA ALA A 147 8.65 -19.40 8.82
C ALA A 147 9.67 -18.95 7.78
N LEU A 148 9.60 -19.62 6.63
CA LEU A 148 10.43 -19.33 5.48
C LEU A 148 9.61 -19.37 4.20
N GLN A 149 9.63 -18.26 3.47
CA GLN A 149 9.12 -18.20 2.09
C GLN A 149 10.27 -17.94 1.13
N VAL A 150 10.55 -18.91 0.28
CA VAL A 150 11.71 -18.87 -0.62
C VAL A 150 11.25 -18.76 -2.07
N GLY A 151 11.88 -17.86 -2.81
CA GLY A 151 11.66 -17.68 -4.24
C GLY A 151 12.23 -18.84 -5.07
N GLU A 152 12.38 -18.57 -6.37
CA GLU A 152 12.85 -19.52 -7.36
C GLU A 152 14.31 -19.97 -7.15
N GLY A 153 15.08 -19.23 -6.34
CA GLY A 153 16.46 -19.57 -6.01
C GLY A 153 16.58 -20.79 -5.09
N GLY A 154 15.52 -21.14 -4.36
CA GLY A 154 15.47 -22.31 -3.50
C GLY A 154 16.21 -22.15 -2.16
N LEU A 155 16.12 -23.21 -1.36
CA LEU A 155 16.64 -23.30 0.00
C LEU A 155 17.80 -24.28 0.06
N GLU A 156 18.95 -23.81 0.54
CA GLU A 156 20.11 -24.62 0.87
C GLU A 156 20.25 -24.72 2.39
N MET A 157 20.41 -25.94 2.90
CA MET A 157 20.53 -26.23 4.33
C MET A 157 21.79 -27.07 4.59
N ASP A 158 22.77 -26.48 5.26
CA ASP A 158 24.01 -27.13 5.66
C ASP A 158 23.82 -27.95 6.95
N ASN A 159 24.91 -28.58 7.43
CA ASN A 159 24.83 -29.59 8.49
C ASN A 159 24.22 -29.05 9.78
N ASN A 160 23.33 -29.85 10.38
CA ASN A 160 22.64 -29.57 11.64
C ASN A 160 21.81 -28.26 11.62
N SER A 161 21.45 -27.73 10.45
CA SER A 161 20.54 -26.60 10.36
C SER A 161 19.07 -27.02 10.55
N SER A 162 18.25 -26.10 11.06
CA SER A 162 16.83 -26.38 11.29
C SER A 162 15.91 -25.18 11.06
N VAL A 163 14.69 -25.46 10.60
CA VAL A 163 13.59 -24.50 10.54
C VAL A 163 12.45 -24.99 11.42
N VAL A 164 12.10 -24.18 12.42
CA VAL A 164 10.95 -24.41 13.29
C VAL A 164 9.76 -23.63 12.74
N GLY A 165 8.93 -24.30 11.93
CA GLY A 165 7.73 -23.75 11.32
C GLY A 165 7.50 -24.19 9.87
N ASN A 166 6.49 -23.62 9.23
CA ASN A 166 6.11 -23.96 7.85
C ASN A 166 7.09 -23.35 6.84
N VAL A 167 7.44 -24.11 5.80
CA VAL A 167 8.32 -23.65 4.71
C VAL A 167 7.59 -23.72 3.38
N TYR A 168 7.63 -22.63 2.61
CA TYR A 168 7.20 -22.60 1.21
C TYR A 168 8.38 -22.24 0.32
N SER A 169 8.62 -23.01 -0.73
CA SER A 169 9.69 -22.74 -1.69
C SER A 169 9.17 -22.80 -3.12
N ASN A 170 9.47 -21.77 -3.91
CA ASN A 170 9.25 -21.78 -5.36
C ASN A 170 10.42 -22.43 -6.13
N GLY A 171 11.49 -22.80 -5.44
CA GLY A 171 12.65 -23.51 -5.97
C GLY A 171 12.95 -24.80 -5.19
N ASN A 172 14.06 -25.44 -5.53
CA ASN A 172 14.49 -26.69 -4.87
C ASN A 172 14.80 -26.46 -3.39
N ILE A 173 14.65 -27.51 -2.58
CA ILE A 173 15.16 -27.56 -1.20
C ILE A 173 16.24 -28.64 -1.14
N ASN A 174 17.46 -28.24 -0.79
CA ASN A 174 18.62 -29.13 -0.72
C ASN A 174 19.25 -29.10 0.67
N GLY A 175 19.28 -30.24 1.33
CA GLY A 175 19.88 -30.43 2.64
C GLY A 175 21.25 -31.12 2.62
N SER A 176 21.89 -31.12 3.77
CA SER A 176 23.11 -31.85 4.10
C SER A 176 22.87 -32.81 5.27
N ASN A 177 23.83 -33.01 6.17
CA ASN A 177 23.66 -33.97 7.27
C ASN A 177 22.80 -33.38 8.40
N ASN A 178 21.86 -34.18 8.93
CA ASN A 178 21.02 -33.84 10.09
C ASN A 178 20.19 -32.55 9.94
N VAL A 179 19.67 -32.29 8.74
CA VAL A 179 18.80 -31.15 8.47
C VAL A 179 17.35 -31.48 8.81
N VAL A 180 16.66 -30.56 9.53
CA VAL A 180 15.28 -30.78 10.00
C VAL A 180 14.38 -29.56 9.76
N ILE A 181 13.21 -29.79 9.15
CA ILE A 181 12.09 -28.86 9.13
C ILE A 181 10.97 -29.43 10.01
N THR A 182 10.57 -28.71 11.06
CA THR A 182 9.71 -29.27 12.11
C THR A 182 8.22 -29.29 11.75
N ASN A 183 7.82 -28.68 10.64
CA ASN A 183 6.41 -28.56 10.24
C ASN A 183 6.25 -28.81 8.73
N ASN A 184 5.15 -28.32 8.15
CA ASN A 184 4.79 -28.60 6.77
C ASN A 184 5.71 -27.91 5.76
N VAL A 185 5.92 -28.59 4.63
CA VAL A 185 6.77 -28.13 3.52
C VAL A 185 5.99 -28.19 2.22
N TRP A 186 5.98 -27.07 1.50
CA TRP A 186 5.49 -26.98 0.13
C TRP A 186 6.62 -26.56 -0.79
N ILE A 187 6.84 -27.34 -1.84
CA ILE A 187 7.75 -27.01 -2.93
C ILE A 187 6.91 -26.91 -4.20
N ALA A 188 6.78 -25.69 -4.72
CA ALA A 188 5.98 -25.44 -5.90
C ALA A 188 6.62 -26.01 -7.17
N GLY A 189 5.80 -26.30 -8.17
CA GLY A 189 6.28 -26.61 -9.51
C GLY A 189 7.10 -25.44 -10.06
N GLY A 190 8.28 -25.73 -10.60
CA GLY A 190 9.22 -24.69 -11.02
C GLY A 190 8.68 -23.88 -12.20
N THR A 191 8.94 -22.58 -12.14
CA THR A 191 8.52 -21.59 -13.16
C THR A 191 9.63 -21.40 -14.18
N GLN A 192 9.27 -21.31 -15.46
CA GLN A 192 10.22 -20.98 -16.53
C GLN A 192 10.86 -19.60 -16.27
N PRO A 193 12.16 -19.41 -16.56
CA PRO A 193 12.87 -18.17 -16.25
C PRO A 193 12.43 -16.99 -17.12
N LEU A 194 11.83 -17.26 -18.28
CA LEU A 194 11.37 -16.24 -19.23
C LEU A 194 9.85 -16.26 -19.33
N ALA A 195 9.25 -15.08 -19.50
CA ALA A 195 7.83 -14.96 -19.78
C ALA A 195 7.52 -15.65 -21.12
N ASN A 196 6.46 -16.44 -21.14
CA ASN A 196 5.99 -17.10 -22.35
C ASN A 196 5.29 -16.10 -23.27
N GLN A 197 4.32 -15.35 -22.74
CA GLN A 197 3.66 -14.24 -23.43
C GLN A 197 3.81 -12.96 -22.63
N GLN A 198 3.90 -11.82 -23.33
CA GLN A 198 3.95 -10.51 -22.68
C GLN A 198 3.48 -9.40 -23.61
N SER A 199 2.78 -8.43 -23.03
CA SER A 199 2.54 -7.10 -23.59
C SER A 199 3.10 -6.06 -22.63
N LEU A 200 4.08 -5.28 -23.08
CA LEU A 200 4.85 -4.36 -22.22
C LEU A 200 4.60 -2.89 -22.54
N ALA A 201 4.07 -2.59 -23.72
CA ALA A 201 3.81 -1.22 -24.14
C ALA A 201 2.66 -0.64 -23.30
N GLN A 202 2.78 0.64 -22.97
CA GLN A 202 1.75 1.39 -22.30
C GLN A 202 1.79 2.84 -22.79
N ASN A 203 0.66 3.34 -23.26
CA ASN A 203 0.52 4.74 -23.69
C ASN A 203 -0.80 5.39 -23.24
N ASP A 204 -1.69 4.65 -22.58
CA ASP A 204 -2.96 5.19 -22.08
C ASP A 204 -3.50 4.35 -20.89
N ASP A 205 -4.60 4.81 -20.31
CA ASP A 205 -5.27 4.22 -19.15
C ASP A 205 -6.54 3.45 -19.58
N LEU A 206 -6.76 2.26 -19.00
CA LEU A 206 -8.07 1.59 -19.00
C LEU A 206 -8.62 1.52 -17.56
N PRO A 207 -9.46 2.48 -17.13
CA PRO A 207 -10.17 2.35 -15.86
C PRO A 207 -11.25 1.26 -15.96
N PHE A 208 -11.36 0.41 -14.96
CA PHE A 208 -12.41 -0.61 -14.88
C PHE A 208 -12.94 -0.77 -13.45
N GLY A 209 -14.22 -1.06 -13.32
CA GLY A 209 -14.96 -0.98 -12.06
C GLY A 209 -15.41 0.44 -11.71
N GLN A 210 -15.08 1.45 -12.52
CA GLN A 210 -15.49 2.84 -12.28
C GLN A 210 -16.93 3.11 -12.74
N GLU A 211 -17.34 2.53 -13.86
CA GLU A 211 -18.63 2.78 -14.51
C GLU A 211 -19.33 1.46 -14.85
N VAL A 212 -20.66 1.52 -14.97
CA VAL A 212 -21.53 0.34 -15.16
C VAL A 212 -21.23 -0.46 -16.44
N THR A 213 -20.73 0.21 -17.48
CA THR A 213 -20.39 -0.38 -18.79
C THR A 213 -19.05 -1.10 -18.80
N VAL A 214 -18.13 -0.74 -17.90
CA VAL A 214 -16.75 -1.24 -17.84
C VAL A 214 -16.44 -1.66 -16.40
N ILE A 215 -17.02 -2.79 -15.99
CA ILE A 215 -16.79 -3.36 -14.66
C ILE A 215 -15.62 -4.33 -14.72
N ASN A 216 -15.59 -5.23 -15.70
CA ASN A 216 -14.53 -6.22 -15.84
C ASN A 216 -13.63 -5.87 -17.03
N ALA A 217 -12.37 -6.30 -16.94
CA ALA A 217 -11.39 -6.18 -18.00
C ALA A 217 -10.72 -7.53 -18.26
N ALA A 218 -10.37 -7.81 -19.50
CA ALA A 218 -9.71 -9.04 -19.89
C ALA A 218 -8.68 -8.82 -20.99
N GLN A 219 -7.65 -9.65 -21.02
CA GLN A 219 -6.65 -9.69 -22.09
C GLN A 219 -6.49 -11.14 -22.55
N SER A 220 -6.59 -11.36 -23.86
CA SER A 220 -6.29 -12.69 -24.43
C SER A 220 -4.81 -12.89 -24.72
N PHE A 221 -4.40 -14.14 -24.72
CA PHE A 221 -3.06 -14.58 -25.09
C PHE A 221 -3.09 -16.01 -25.64
N ILE A 222 -2.06 -16.37 -26.41
CA ILE A 222 -1.87 -17.73 -26.94
C ILE A 222 -0.53 -18.24 -26.41
N PRO A 223 -0.49 -19.22 -25.49
CA PRO A 223 0.76 -19.77 -25.01
C PRO A 223 1.47 -20.53 -26.13
N THR A 224 2.78 -20.34 -26.24
CA THR A 224 3.62 -21.04 -27.24
C THR A 224 4.05 -22.44 -26.78
N ALA A 225 3.86 -22.75 -25.50
CA ALA A 225 4.16 -24.04 -24.89
C ALA A 225 2.95 -24.54 -24.08
N GLY A 226 2.75 -25.85 -24.04
CA GLY A 226 1.74 -26.48 -23.20
C GLY A 226 2.29 -26.81 -21.82
N GLY A 227 1.42 -26.84 -20.81
CA GLY A 227 1.80 -27.13 -19.42
C GLY A 227 1.08 -26.23 -18.41
N PRO A 228 1.45 -26.31 -17.13
CA PRO A 228 0.84 -25.48 -16.09
C PRO A 228 1.18 -24.00 -16.30
N LEU A 229 0.21 -23.10 -16.10
CA LEU A 229 0.44 -21.66 -16.01
C LEU A 229 0.68 -21.27 -14.56
N ASN A 230 1.92 -20.98 -14.21
CA ASN A 230 2.34 -20.78 -12.83
C ASN A 230 2.08 -19.36 -12.31
N LEU A 231 2.44 -18.35 -13.10
CA LEU A 231 2.38 -16.94 -12.70
C LEU A 231 1.81 -16.06 -13.81
N VAL A 232 1.10 -15.02 -13.40
CA VAL A 232 0.69 -13.91 -14.26
C VAL A 232 1.08 -12.61 -13.58
N SER A 233 1.69 -11.68 -14.30
CA SER A 233 1.88 -10.31 -13.83
C SER A 233 1.04 -9.35 -14.64
N LEU A 234 0.44 -8.38 -13.95
CA LEU A 234 -0.49 -7.40 -14.48
C LEU A 234 0.08 -6.01 -14.23
N TYR A 235 0.02 -5.13 -15.23
CA TYR A 235 0.52 -3.77 -15.09
C TYR A 235 -0.59 -2.81 -14.67
N LEU A 236 -0.67 -2.55 -13.37
CA LEU A 236 -1.83 -1.94 -12.72
C LEU A 236 -1.44 -0.73 -11.87
N LYS A 237 -2.38 0.21 -11.74
CA LYS A 237 -2.45 1.20 -10.64
C LYS A 237 -3.85 1.20 -10.04
N LYS A 238 -4.01 1.80 -8.86
CA LYS A 238 -5.31 1.96 -8.20
C LYS A 238 -5.67 3.43 -7.98
N VAL A 239 -6.97 3.71 -8.01
CA VAL A 239 -7.55 4.96 -7.56
C VAL A 239 -8.34 4.68 -6.28
N GLY A 240 -8.12 5.47 -5.23
CA GLY A 240 -8.76 5.26 -3.93
C GLY A 240 -8.22 4.03 -3.19
N SER A 241 -9.12 3.28 -2.55
CA SER A 241 -8.80 2.08 -1.76
C SER A 241 -9.72 0.92 -2.16
N PRO A 242 -9.59 0.39 -3.40
CA PRO A 242 -10.42 -0.72 -3.86
C PRO A 242 -10.24 -1.94 -2.96
N SER A 243 -11.31 -2.73 -2.83
CA SER A 243 -11.23 -4.09 -2.28
C SER A 243 -10.33 -4.99 -3.13
N ASN A 244 -9.96 -6.15 -2.60
CA ASN A 244 -9.32 -7.21 -3.37
C ASN A 244 -10.16 -7.57 -4.60
N LYS A 245 -9.49 -8.03 -5.65
CA LYS A 245 -10.12 -8.42 -6.93
C LYS A 245 -9.82 -9.88 -7.23
N THR A 246 -10.58 -10.46 -8.16
CA THR A 246 -10.34 -11.84 -8.60
C THR A 246 -9.74 -11.83 -9.99
N VAL A 247 -8.56 -12.44 -10.12
CA VAL A 247 -7.95 -12.74 -11.41
C VAL A 247 -8.29 -14.18 -11.77
N SER A 248 -8.78 -14.41 -12.98
CA SER A 248 -9.05 -15.75 -13.48
C SER A 248 -8.43 -16.00 -14.84
N ILE A 249 -8.16 -17.27 -15.11
CA ILE A 249 -7.79 -17.77 -16.42
C ILE A 249 -8.99 -18.49 -16.99
N ASN A 250 -9.42 -18.09 -18.17
CA ASN A 250 -10.59 -18.64 -18.84
C ASN A 250 -10.21 -19.21 -20.20
N GLY A 251 -10.96 -20.21 -20.66
CA GLY A 251 -10.92 -20.65 -22.05
C GLY A 251 -11.47 -19.57 -22.98
N ASP A 252 -11.35 -19.80 -24.28
CA ASP A 252 -11.99 -18.96 -25.30
C ASP A 252 -13.33 -19.54 -25.77
N ASP A 253 -14.33 -18.67 -25.91
CA ASP A 253 -15.65 -18.95 -26.49
C ASP A 253 -15.94 -18.00 -27.66
N GLY A 254 -15.27 -18.23 -28.80
CA GLY A 254 -15.49 -17.44 -30.01
C GLY A 254 -14.91 -16.03 -29.91
N GLY A 255 -13.68 -15.93 -29.41
CA GLY A 255 -12.95 -14.66 -29.26
C GLY A 255 -13.36 -13.86 -28.03
N LYS A 256 -13.85 -14.49 -26.97
CA LYS A 256 -14.25 -13.86 -25.69
C LYS A 256 -14.08 -14.86 -24.54
N PRO A 257 -13.92 -14.41 -23.29
CA PRO A 257 -13.75 -15.31 -22.15
C PRO A 257 -14.91 -16.30 -22.01
N GLU A 258 -14.59 -17.59 -22.01
CA GLU A 258 -15.55 -18.67 -21.73
C GLU A 258 -16.12 -18.53 -20.30
N THR A 259 -17.38 -18.94 -20.12
CA THR A 259 -18.01 -18.95 -18.80
C THR A 259 -17.41 -20.08 -17.96
N GLY A 260 -16.81 -19.71 -16.82
CA GLY A 260 -16.10 -20.65 -15.95
C GLY A 260 -14.58 -20.45 -16.03
N ALA A 261 -13.96 -20.30 -14.87
CA ALA A 261 -12.51 -20.15 -14.76
C ALA A 261 -11.83 -21.53 -14.73
N LEU A 262 -10.76 -21.70 -15.50
CA LEU A 262 -9.83 -22.82 -15.38
C LEU A 262 -9.04 -22.74 -14.08
N ALA A 263 -8.71 -21.52 -13.64
CA ALA A 263 -8.15 -21.24 -12.33
C ALA A 263 -8.47 -19.79 -11.93
N SER A 264 -8.44 -19.51 -10.63
CA SER A 264 -8.60 -18.17 -10.08
C SER A 264 -7.64 -17.91 -8.92
N ALA A 265 -7.33 -16.65 -8.71
CA ALA A 265 -6.49 -16.15 -7.64
C ALA A 265 -6.98 -14.78 -7.17
N THR A 266 -6.68 -14.44 -5.92
CA THR A 266 -6.95 -13.10 -5.38
C THR A 266 -5.83 -12.16 -5.81
N LEU A 267 -6.20 -11.02 -6.40
CA LEU A 267 -5.35 -9.85 -6.54
C LEU A 267 -5.55 -8.98 -5.30
N GLU A 268 -4.54 -9.00 -4.44
CA GLU A 268 -4.50 -8.22 -3.20
C GLU A 268 -4.38 -6.73 -3.54
N SER A 269 -5.37 -5.92 -3.12
CA SER A 269 -5.37 -4.49 -3.45
C SER A 269 -4.27 -3.71 -2.72
N SER A 270 -3.73 -4.27 -1.63
CA SER A 270 -2.55 -3.76 -0.93
C SER A 270 -1.31 -3.77 -1.82
N GLN A 271 -1.16 -4.75 -2.72
CA GLN A 271 -0.01 -4.87 -3.63
C GLN A 271 -0.05 -3.87 -4.80
N VAL A 272 -1.21 -3.28 -5.10
CA VAL A 272 -1.37 -2.25 -6.13
C VAL A 272 -1.20 -0.87 -5.47
N THR A 273 -0.52 0.08 -6.13
CA THR A 273 -0.34 1.45 -5.62
C THR A 273 -0.98 2.50 -6.53
N GLY A 274 -0.91 3.77 -6.13
CA GLY A 274 -1.38 4.88 -6.97
C GLY A 274 -0.55 5.12 -8.23
N ALA A 275 0.66 4.54 -8.31
CA ALA A 275 1.49 4.53 -9.49
C ALA A 275 1.43 3.16 -10.20
N TYR A 276 1.72 3.16 -11.50
CA TYR A 276 1.79 1.92 -12.26
C TYR A 276 2.93 1.03 -11.76
N GLY A 277 2.63 -0.25 -11.58
CA GLY A 277 3.60 -1.28 -11.24
C GLY A 277 3.15 -2.65 -11.72
N TRP A 278 4.12 -3.56 -11.85
CA TRP A 278 3.83 -4.97 -12.10
C TRP A 278 3.38 -5.64 -10.81
N VAL A 279 2.18 -6.23 -10.84
CA VAL A 279 1.63 -7.00 -9.72
C VAL A 279 1.47 -8.44 -10.17
N THR A 280 2.16 -9.35 -9.49
CA THR A 280 2.17 -10.77 -9.81
C THR A 280 1.11 -11.51 -9.00
N VAL A 281 0.37 -12.39 -9.67
CA VAL A 281 -0.57 -13.33 -9.06
C VAL A 281 -0.13 -14.76 -9.37
N GLY A 282 -0.23 -15.63 -8.37
CA GLY A 282 0.00 -17.06 -8.47
C GLY A 282 -1.28 -17.83 -8.19
N PHE A 283 -1.45 -18.97 -8.83
CA PHE A 283 -2.64 -19.82 -8.67
C PHE A 283 -2.33 -20.98 -7.72
N ALA A 284 -3.17 -21.21 -6.72
CA ALA A 284 -2.99 -22.32 -5.77
C ALA A 284 -2.96 -23.69 -6.49
N ALA A 285 -3.80 -23.82 -7.51
CA ALA A 285 -3.79 -24.93 -8.46
C ALA A 285 -3.58 -24.36 -9.88
N PRO A 286 -2.34 -24.34 -10.41
CA PRO A 286 -2.04 -23.86 -11.75
C PRO A 286 -2.86 -24.60 -12.82
N PRO A 287 -3.56 -23.90 -13.73
CA PRO A 287 -4.28 -24.56 -14.81
C PRO A 287 -3.31 -25.07 -15.87
N THR A 288 -3.56 -26.26 -16.42
CA THR A 288 -2.80 -26.78 -17.55
C THR A 288 -3.33 -26.21 -18.86
N LEU A 289 -2.50 -25.49 -19.60
CA LEU A 289 -2.83 -24.89 -20.89
C LEU A 289 -2.27 -25.70 -22.05
N THR A 290 -2.93 -25.63 -23.20
CA THR A 290 -2.49 -26.24 -24.46
C THR A 290 -1.84 -25.19 -25.35
N ALA A 291 -0.65 -25.49 -25.88
CA ALA A 291 0.03 -24.60 -26.82
C ALA A 291 -0.85 -24.27 -28.04
N GLY A 292 -0.81 -23.02 -28.48
CA GLY A 292 -1.54 -22.57 -29.68
C GLY A 292 -3.05 -22.35 -29.48
N ARG A 293 -3.61 -22.62 -28.29
CA ARG A 293 -5.01 -22.31 -27.96
C ARG A 293 -5.14 -20.92 -27.34
N LEU A 294 -6.17 -20.15 -27.70
CA LEU A 294 -6.42 -18.85 -27.10
C LEU A 294 -7.02 -18.99 -25.70
N TYR A 295 -6.50 -18.20 -24.76
CA TYR A 295 -6.95 -18.11 -23.38
C TYR A 295 -7.10 -16.66 -22.96
N TRP A 296 -7.82 -16.42 -21.86
CA TRP A 296 -8.08 -15.08 -21.34
C TRP A 296 -7.60 -14.94 -19.91
N ILE A 297 -6.92 -13.83 -19.63
CA ILE A 297 -6.71 -13.31 -18.28
C ILE A 297 -7.86 -12.35 -18.01
N VAL A 298 -8.67 -12.62 -16.99
CA VAL A 298 -9.83 -11.80 -16.63
C VAL A 298 -9.65 -11.22 -15.24
N ILE A 299 -9.88 -9.92 -15.07
CA ILE A 299 -10.01 -9.29 -13.77
C ILE A 299 -11.48 -8.96 -13.54
N ASN A 300 -12.09 -9.70 -12.60
CA ASN A 300 -13.45 -9.44 -12.17
C ASN A 300 -13.44 -8.36 -11.08
N SER A 301 -14.31 -7.36 -11.24
CA SER A 301 -14.40 -6.21 -10.35
C SER A 301 -15.84 -5.94 -9.91
N THR A 302 -15.99 -4.93 -9.06
CA THR A 302 -17.27 -4.40 -8.59
C THR A 302 -17.35 -2.91 -8.92
N LEU A 303 -18.55 -2.41 -9.18
CA LEU A 303 -18.76 -0.99 -9.47
C LEU A 303 -18.50 -0.12 -8.24
N ASP A 304 -17.48 0.73 -8.31
CA ASP A 304 -17.17 1.78 -7.36
C ASP A 304 -16.45 2.93 -8.08
N ALA A 305 -17.16 4.04 -8.31
CA ALA A 305 -16.65 5.22 -9.01
C ALA A 305 -15.49 5.92 -8.28
N SER A 306 -15.23 5.55 -7.02
CA SER A 306 -14.28 6.16 -6.11
C SER A 306 -13.09 5.26 -5.79
N ASN A 307 -13.24 3.95 -5.96
CA ASN A 307 -12.26 2.94 -5.60
C ASN A 307 -12.17 1.85 -6.68
N TYR A 308 -11.33 2.08 -7.68
CA TYR A 308 -11.23 1.22 -8.85
C TYR A 308 -9.78 0.99 -9.27
N LEU A 309 -9.57 0.06 -10.19
CA LEU A 309 -8.27 -0.24 -10.75
C LEU A 309 -8.16 0.34 -12.16
N VAL A 310 -6.93 0.63 -12.55
CA VAL A 310 -6.61 1.06 -13.91
C VAL A 310 -5.57 0.11 -14.46
N TRP A 311 -5.88 -0.52 -15.59
CA TRP A 311 -4.94 -1.35 -16.33
C TRP A 311 -4.21 -0.48 -17.34
N GLY A 312 -2.88 -0.55 -17.38
CA GLY A 312 -2.11 0.12 -18.41
C GLY A 312 -2.40 -0.51 -19.77
N LYS A 313 -2.77 0.31 -20.76
CA LYS A 313 -3.10 -0.16 -22.11
C LYS A 313 -2.18 0.42 -23.17
N ASP A 314 -2.04 -0.32 -24.26
CA ASP A 314 -1.43 0.08 -25.52
C ASP A 314 -2.51 0.23 -26.59
N THR A 315 -2.76 1.48 -26.99
CA THR A 315 -3.72 1.83 -28.04
C THR A 315 -3.26 1.42 -29.44
N ALA A 316 -1.97 1.12 -29.64
CA ALA A 316 -1.43 0.66 -30.92
C ALA A 316 -1.62 -0.84 -31.16
N GLN A 317 -2.10 -1.59 -30.15
CA GLN A 317 -2.32 -3.04 -30.22
C GLN A 317 -1.05 -3.80 -30.65
N GLY A 318 0.09 -3.47 -30.03
CA GLY A 318 1.38 -4.06 -30.37
C GLY A 318 1.52 -5.56 -30.09
N TYR A 319 0.61 -6.16 -29.32
CA TYR A 319 0.62 -7.59 -29.00
C TYR A 319 -0.29 -8.38 -29.96
N ALA A 320 0.31 -8.82 -31.07
CA ALA A 320 -0.42 -9.44 -32.19
C ALA A 320 -1.17 -10.75 -31.87
N SER A 321 -0.87 -11.42 -30.75
CA SER A 321 -1.44 -12.73 -30.39
C SER A 321 -2.59 -12.63 -29.36
N GLY A 322 -3.22 -11.47 -29.25
CA GLY A 322 -4.36 -11.26 -28.38
C GLY A 322 -5.03 -9.92 -28.61
N THR A 323 -5.99 -9.64 -27.75
CA THR A 323 -6.74 -8.38 -27.71
C THR A 323 -7.32 -8.18 -26.31
N GLY A 324 -7.45 -6.92 -25.92
CA GLY A 324 -8.14 -6.50 -24.71
C GLY A 324 -9.66 -6.43 -24.90
N LYS A 325 -10.40 -6.80 -23.85
CA LYS A 325 -11.86 -6.68 -23.78
C LYS A 325 -12.32 -6.13 -22.44
N THR A 326 -13.53 -5.56 -22.45
CA THR A 326 -14.23 -5.10 -21.24
C THR A 326 -15.65 -5.60 -21.20
N SER A 327 -16.25 -5.66 -20.01
CA SER A 327 -17.67 -5.99 -19.87
C SER A 327 -18.35 -5.23 -18.73
N PRO A 328 -19.68 -5.03 -18.81
CA PRO A 328 -20.50 -4.76 -17.64
C PRO A 328 -20.61 -6.01 -16.74
N ALA A 329 -21.33 -5.89 -15.62
CA ALA A 329 -21.56 -6.99 -14.67
C ALA A 329 -22.28 -8.21 -15.29
N THR A 330 -23.02 -8.01 -16.39
CA THR A 330 -23.70 -9.08 -17.13
C THR A 330 -22.77 -9.91 -18.04
N LEU A 331 -21.46 -9.62 -18.04
CA LEU A 331 -20.43 -10.34 -18.82
C LEU A 331 -20.64 -10.32 -20.33
N VAL A 332 -21.31 -9.29 -20.85
CA VAL A 332 -21.39 -9.03 -22.30
C VAL A 332 -20.10 -8.34 -22.75
N TRP A 333 -19.17 -9.12 -23.29
CA TRP A 333 -17.84 -8.66 -23.67
C TRP A 333 -17.82 -7.81 -24.94
N SER A 334 -17.11 -6.68 -24.88
CA SER A 334 -16.84 -5.76 -26.00
C SER A 334 -15.34 -5.52 -26.13
N ASP A 335 -14.88 -5.14 -27.33
CA ASP A 335 -13.45 -4.81 -27.56
C ASP A 335 -13.02 -3.58 -26.76
N ALA A 336 -11.89 -3.68 -26.10
CA ALA A 336 -11.23 -2.54 -25.46
C ALA A 336 -10.45 -1.68 -26.47
N ASN A 337 -10.35 -2.15 -27.73
CA ASN A 337 -9.56 -1.54 -28.82
C ASN A 337 -8.11 -1.22 -28.41
N SER A 338 -7.53 -2.07 -27.56
CA SER A 338 -6.18 -1.89 -27.01
C SER A 338 -5.68 -3.22 -26.45
N ASP A 339 -4.37 -3.35 -26.29
CA ASP A 339 -3.75 -4.43 -25.52
C ASP A 339 -3.46 -3.97 -24.10
N LEU A 340 -3.66 -4.85 -23.12
CA LEU A 340 -3.44 -4.55 -21.71
C LEU A 340 -2.10 -5.13 -21.26
N GLY A 341 -1.37 -4.41 -20.41
CA GLY A 341 -0.02 -4.82 -19.98
C GLY A 341 -0.03 -6.08 -19.13
N PHE A 342 0.58 -7.17 -19.61
CA PHE A 342 0.62 -8.46 -18.92
C PHE A 342 1.90 -9.24 -19.20
N LYS A 343 2.20 -10.22 -18.35
CA LYS A 343 3.22 -11.26 -18.56
C LYS A 343 2.70 -12.59 -18.03
N THR A 344 3.00 -13.69 -18.73
CA THR A 344 2.66 -15.05 -18.29
C THR A 344 3.91 -15.90 -18.19
N TRP A 345 4.00 -16.76 -17.18
CA TRP A 345 5.08 -17.75 -17.07
C TRP A 345 4.51 -19.16 -16.97
N MET A 346 4.92 -20.00 -17.92
CA MET A 346 4.63 -21.43 -17.87
C MET A 346 5.49 -22.09 -16.77
N GLY A 347 5.00 -23.18 -16.22
CA GLY A 347 5.71 -24.04 -15.29
C GLY A 347 6.23 -25.31 -15.97
N GLY A 348 6.18 -26.41 -15.22
CA GLY A 348 6.57 -27.73 -15.71
C GLY A 348 8.04 -28.05 -15.52
N ILE A 349 8.79 -27.24 -14.77
CA ILE A 349 10.13 -27.59 -14.31
C ILE A 349 9.98 -28.40 -13.01
N PRO A 350 10.36 -29.69 -12.96
CA PRO A 350 10.33 -30.47 -11.74
C PRO A 350 11.25 -29.87 -10.68
N THR A 351 10.70 -29.54 -9.52
CA THR A 351 11.46 -29.15 -8.33
C THR A 351 11.61 -30.32 -7.37
N PHE A 352 12.53 -30.23 -6.42
CA PHE A 352 12.77 -31.34 -5.52
C PHE A 352 13.11 -30.95 -4.09
N LEU A 353 12.87 -31.90 -3.18
CA LEU A 353 13.47 -31.96 -1.85
C LEU A 353 14.57 -33.04 -1.85
N ASP A 354 15.75 -32.73 -1.34
CA ASP A 354 16.85 -33.70 -1.15
C ASP A 354 17.47 -33.59 0.26
N LYS A 355 17.72 -34.72 0.93
CA LYS A 355 18.46 -34.79 2.22
C LYS A 355 17.89 -33.96 3.37
N VAL A 356 16.57 -33.93 3.52
CA VAL A 356 15.90 -33.21 4.62
C VAL A 356 14.98 -34.15 5.39
N THR A 357 14.94 -34.00 6.72
CA THR A 357 13.90 -34.59 7.57
C THR A 357 12.75 -33.61 7.73
N VAL A 358 11.53 -34.02 7.42
CA VAL A 358 10.30 -33.22 7.53
C VAL A 358 9.39 -33.85 8.57
N SER A 359 9.13 -33.15 9.68
CA SER A 359 8.27 -33.68 10.74
C SER A 359 6.76 -33.52 10.42
N GLY A 360 6.40 -32.59 9.54
CA GLY A 360 5.02 -32.37 9.08
C GLY A 360 4.68 -33.07 7.76
N THR A 361 3.71 -32.51 7.04
CA THR A 361 3.33 -32.93 5.69
C THR A 361 4.28 -32.34 4.64
N LEU A 362 4.72 -33.16 3.69
CA LEU A 362 5.53 -32.76 2.55
C LEU A 362 4.71 -32.75 1.25
N ARG A 363 4.77 -31.65 0.49
CA ARG A 363 4.26 -31.57 -0.89
C ARG A 363 5.36 -31.08 -1.82
N ALA A 364 5.77 -31.90 -2.78
CA ALA A 364 6.82 -31.56 -3.74
C ALA A 364 6.70 -32.41 -4.99
N ASN A 365 7.27 -31.98 -6.12
CA ASN A 365 7.29 -32.81 -7.32
C ASN A 365 8.14 -34.08 -7.10
N THR A 366 9.42 -33.92 -6.75
CA THR A 366 10.33 -35.04 -6.50
C THR A 366 10.89 -35.02 -5.08
N ILE A 367 10.93 -36.16 -4.38
CA ILE A 367 11.47 -36.28 -3.02
C ILE A 367 12.63 -37.29 -2.97
N LYS A 368 13.76 -36.90 -2.37
CA LYS A 368 15.03 -37.65 -2.41
C LYS A 368 15.73 -37.71 -1.06
N ASN A 369 16.32 -38.86 -0.72
CA ASN A 369 17.19 -39.06 0.46
C ASN A 369 16.63 -38.46 1.76
N CYS A 370 15.31 -38.55 1.98
CA CYS A 370 14.60 -37.83 3.03
C CYS A 370 13.90 -38.75 4.03
N SER A 371 13.42 -38.15 5.12
CA SER A 371 12.47 -38.80 6.02
C SER A 371 11.30 -37.86 6.29
N VAL A 372 10.08 -38.36 6.14
CA VAL A 372 8.84 -37.61 6.38
C VAL A 372 8.04 -38.31 7.47
N THR A 373 7.79 -37.62 8.58
CA THR A 373 6.98 -38.17 9.68
C THR A 373 5.49 -38.08 9.39
N GLY A 374 5.04 -37.01 8.74
CA GLY A 374 3.66 -36.84 8.29
C GLY A 374 3.38 -37.46 6.92
N ASP A 375 2.36 -36.93 6.25
CA ASP A 375 1.96 -37.35 4.91
C ASP A 375 2.89 -36.78 3.82
N ALA A 376 2.99 -37.48 2.68
CA ALA A 376 3.78 -37.03 1.54
C ALA A 376 2.99 -37.07 0.23
N TYR A 377 2.92 -35.93 -0.46
CA TYR A 377 2.30 -35.76 -1.78
C TYR A 377 3.41 -35.51 -2.81
N TYR A 378 3.55 -36.41 -3.79
CA TYR A 378 4.67 -36.36 -4.74
C TYR A 378 4.37 -36.98 -6.10
N GLN A 379 5.18 -36.65 -7.10
CA GLN A 379 5.23 -37.31 -8.41
C GLN A 379 6.30 -38.41 -8.45
N ALA A 380 7.51 -38.13 -7.95
CA ALA A 380 8.63 -39.07 -7.93
C ALA A 380 9.31 -39.18 -6.56
N ILE A 381 9.80 -40.38 -6.23
CA ILE A 381 10.46 -40.69 -4.96
C ILE A 381 11.76 -41.45 -5.21
N ALA A 382 12.83 -41.10 -4.48
CA ALA A 382 14.10 -41.83 -4.48
C ALA A 382 14.70 -41.87 -3.06
N SER A 383 14.75 -43.05 -2.44
CA SER A 383 15.36 -43.24 -1.12
C SER A 383 14.79 -42.31 -0.03
N CYS A 384 13.46 -42.17 0.06
CA CYS A 384 12.81 -41.40 1.12
C CYS A 384 11.88 -42.30 1.96
N SER A 385 11.95 -42.19 3.29
CA SER A 385 11.04 -42.91 4.19
C SER A 385 9.85 -42.04 4.56
N ILE A 386 8.65 -42.58 4.42
CA ILE A 386 7.40 -41.89 4.76
C ILE A 386 6.71 -42.69 5.87
N ALA A 387 6.54 -42.08 7.05
CA ALA A 387 5.87 -42.71 8.19
C ALA A 387 4.35 -42.52 8.15
N GLY A 388 3.88 -41.38 7.62
CA GLY A 388 2.46 -41.13 7.35
C GLY A 388 1.98 -41.77 6.05
N THR A 389 0.97 -41.16 5.41
CA THR A 389 0.38 -41.68 4.17
C THR A 389 1.11 -41.12 2.94
N ALA A 390 1.40 -41.99 1.97
CA ALA A 390 1.95 -41.61 0.67
C ALA A 390 0.84 -41.36 -0.37
N TYR A 391 0.91 -40.23 -1.07
CA TYR A 391 -0.02 -39.82 -2.12
C TYR A 391 0.73 -39.61 -3.46
N PRO A 392 1.16 -40.69 -4.15
CA PRO A 392 1.82 -40.60 -5.44
C PRO A 392 0.90 -40.05 -6.53
N GLY A 393 1.46 -39.33 -7.51
CA GLY A 393 0.72 -38.71 -8.61
C GLY A 393 0.03 -37.39 -8.26
N SER A 394 0.26 -36.86 -7.06
CA SER A 394 -0.33 -35.60 -6.61
C SER A 394 0.24 -34.41 -7.39
N PRO A 395 -0.60 -33.46 -7.86
CA PRO A 395 -0.12 -32.31 -8.62
C PRO A 395 0.82 -31.44 -7.78
N ASP A 396 1.74 -30.77 -8.46
CA ASP A 396 2.66 -29.84 -7.81
C ASP A 396 1.89 -28.67 -7.18
N PRO A 397 2.26 -28.20 -5.98
CA PRO A 397 1.78 -26.92 -5.46
C PRO A 397 2.04 -25.78 -6.45
N GLY A 398 1.13 -24.83 -6.55
CA GLY A 398 1.37 -23.63 -7.36
C GLY A 398 2.39 -22.68 -6.74
N PRO A 399 3.13 -21.88 -7.51
CA PRO A 399 4.05 -20.90 -6.92
C PRO A 399 3.35 -19.86 -6.06
N THR A 400 3.97 -19.48 -4.96
CA THR A 400 3.49 -18.40 -4.10
C THR A 400 4.12 -17.07 -4.53
N VAL A 401 3.37 -15.97 -4.42
CA VAL A 401 3.89 -14.62 -4.69
C VAL A 401 4.42 -14.00 -3.42
N TYR A 402 5.37 -13.07 -3.54
CA TYR A 402 5.88 -12.37 -2.36
C TYR A 402 4.77 -11.57 -1.66
N PRO A 403 4.83 -11.45 -0.32
CA PRO A 403 3.84 -10.71 0.46
C PRO A 403 3.86 -9.20 0.18
N LEU A 404 4.96 -8.67 -0.39
CA LEU A 404 5.15 -7.23 -0.67
C LEU A 404 5.44 -6.99 -2.15
N SER A 405 4.90 -5.90 -2.69
CA SER A 405 5.24 -5.39 -4.03
C SER A 405 6.32 -4.30 -3.98
N ASP A 406 7.08 -4.15 -5.05
CA ASP A 406 8.07 -3.07 -5.19
C ASP A 406 7.46 -1.69 -5.02
N ALA A 407 6.22 -1.53 -5.45
CA ALA A 407 5.51 -0.27 -5.33
C ALA A 407 5.18 0.07 -3.87
N GLN A 408 4.82 -0.92 -3.02
CA GLN A 408 4.67 -0.70 -1.57
C GLN A 408 6.01 -0.29 -0.94
N ILE A 409 7.11 -0.90 -1.36
CA ILE A 409 8.46 -0.54 -0.89
C ILE A 409 8.78 0.91 -1.27
N ASN A 410 8.50 1.31 -2.51
CA ASN A 410 8.70 2.67 -2.98
C ASN A 410 7.85 3.70 -2.22
N ASP A 411 6.61 3.34 -1.84
CA ASP A 411 5.76 4.20 -1.00
C ASP A 411 6.41 4.45 0.37
N TRP A 412 6.99 3.43 1.01
CA TRP A 412 7.72 3.61 2.27
C TRP A 412 8.99 4.43 2.12
N GLN A 413 9.73 4.24 1.03
CA GLN A 413 10.91 5.05 0.72
C GLN A 413 10.54 6.53 0.59
N GLN A 414 9.49 6.86 -0.16
CA GLN A 414 8.99 8.23 -0.31
C GLN A 414 8.50 8.82 1.02
N GLY A 415 7.82 8.03 1.84
CA GLY A 415 7.38 8.45 3.18
C GLY A 415 8.56 8.80 4.10
N ALA A 416 9.63 7.99 4.06
CA ALA A 416 10.85 8.27 4.80
C ALA A 416 11.56 9.54 4.30
N SER A 417 11.69 9.72 2.98
CA SER A 417 12.26 10.93 2.36
C SER A 417 11.50 12.20 2.73
N SER A 418 10.17 12.11 2.82
CA SER A 418 9.31 13.23 3.24
C SER A 418 9.54 13.63 4.70
N GLY A 419 10.01 12.69 5.53
CA GLY A 419 10.44 12.95 6.90
C GLY A 419 11.74 13.76 7.01
N GLY A 420 12.48 13.91 5.91
CA GLY A 420 13.75 14.64 5.81
C GLY A 420 14.93 13.73 5.49
N VAL A 421 16.02 14.33 5.01
CA VAL A 421 17.18 13.61 4.46
C VAL A 421 18.43 13.86 5.29
N ILE A 422 19.16 12.79 5.61
CA ILE A 422 20.51 12.80 6.17
C ILE A 422 21.50 12.53 5.03
N THR A 423 22.39 13.48 4.81
CA THR A 423 23.43 13.37 3.78
C THR A 423 24.64 12.60 4.32
N GLY A 424 25.07 11.57 3.60
CA GLY A 424 26.16 10.69 4.02
C GLY A 424 25.71 9.56 4.95
N ASP A 425 26.69 8.94 5.60
CA ASP A 425 26.48 7.81 6.51
C ASP A 425 25.90 8.28 7.85
N TYR A 426 24.99 7.48 8.43
CA TYR A 426 24.51 7.64 9.79
C TYR A 426 25.18 6.62 10.69
N ARG A 427 26.05 7.10 11.57
CA ARG A 427 26.75 6.31 12.58
C ARG A 427 26.76 7.08 13.90
N PRO A 428 25.90 6.73 14.87
CA PRO A 428 25.87 7.40 16.16
C PRO A 428 27.14 7.10 16.97
N ALA A 429 27.30 7.75 18.12
CA ALA A 429 28.41 7.47 19.03
C ALA A 429 28.26 6.08 19.68
N ALA A 430 29.37 5.45 20.04
CA ALA A 430 29.35 4.20 20.82
C ALA A 430 28.55 4.35 22.12
N ASP A 431 27.94 3.25 22.58
CA ASP A 431 27.18 3.16 23.84
C ASP A 431 26.04 4.20 23.97
N SER A 432 25.48 4.65 22.83
CA SER A 432 24.43 5.68 22.80
C SER A 432 23.06 5.14 22.43
N THR A 433 22.02 5.83 22.90
CA THR A 433 20.63 5.62 22.46
C THR A 433 20.18 6.82 21.64
N ASN A 434 19.71 6.58 20.41
CA ASN A 434 19.29 7.63 19.49
C ASN A 434 17.87 7.38 19.00
N TYR A 435 17.13 8.45 18.72
CA TYR A 435 15.78 8.39 18.16
C TYR A 435 15.81 8.88 16.72
N LEU A 436 15.24 8.11 15.80
CA LEU A 436 15.28 8.44 14.39
C LEU A 436 14.02 7.97 13.66
N GLY A 437 13.46 8.82 12.81
CA GLY A 437 12.41 8.46 11.87
C GLY A 437 11.17 9.36 11.93
N PRO A 438 10.45 9.52 10.81
CA PRO A 438 10.82 9.05 9.48
C PRO A 438 12.01 9.84 8.91
N LYS A 439 12.97 9.15 8.27
CA LYS A 439 14.15 9.78 7.64
C LYS A 439 14.70 8.93 6.50
N GLU A 440 15.21 9.61 5.48
CA GLU A 440 16.10 9.03 4.48
C GLU A 440 17.57 9.25 4.87
N ILE A 441 18.40 8.23 4.72
CA ILE A 441 19.87 8.27 4.84
C ILE A 441 20.44 7.98 3.45
N THR A 442 21.17 8.93 2.89
CA THR A 442 21.73 8.79 1.53
C THR A 442 22.97 7.89 1.46
N GLY A 443 23.68 7.72 2.58
CA GLY A 443 24.78 6.76 2.74
C GLY A 443 24.33 5.48 3.45
N ASN A 444 25.23 4.94 4.27
CA ASN A 444 25.03 3.73 5.06
C ASN A 444 24.43 4.01 6.44
N LEU A 445 23.71 3.04 7.00
CA LEU A 445 23.35 3.00 8.43
C LEU A 445 24.29 2.03 9.13
N ILE A 446 25.07 2.52 10.09
CA ILE A 446 26.08 1.73 10.80
C ILE A 446 25.79 1.83 12.28
N LEU A 447 25.42 0.71 12.90
CA LEU A 447 25.29 0.55 14.33
C LEU A 447 26.35 -0.42 14.83
N ASP A 448 27.36 0.08 15.52
CA ASP A 448 28.44 -0.74 16.06
C ASP A 448 28.84 -0.30 17.46
N ASN A 449 29.05 -1.26 18.36
CA ASN A 449 29.47 -1.07 19.75
C ASN A 449 28.35 -0.56 20.69
N ASN A 450 27.44 -1.48 21.03
CA ASN A 450 26.35 -1.32 22.02
C ASN A 450 25.39 -0.15 21.73
N GLN A 451 25.21 0.20 20.46
CA GLN A 451 24.35 1.31 20.08
C GLN A 451 22.89 0.88 20.04
N THR A 452 21.97 1.74 20.50
CA THR A 452 20.53 1.50 20.39
C THR A 452 19.89 2.57 19.52
N LEU A 453 19.25 2.16 18.41
CA LEU A 453 18.45 3.04 17.57
C LEU A 453 16.97 2.80 17.82
N ILE A 454 16.29 3.82 18.34
CA ILE A 454 14.84 3.86 18.52
C ILE A 454 14.19 4.44 17.27
N MET A 455 13.47 3.60 16.52
CA MET A 455 12.73 4.01 15.34
C MET A 455 11.44 4.72 15.75
N THR A 456 11.32 6.00 15.42
CA THR A 456 10.12 6.82 15.61
C THR A 456 9.25 6.92 14.34
N GLY A 457 9.75 6.39 13.23
CA GLY A 457 9.06 6.30 11.94
C GLY A 457 9.85 5.44 10.94
N THR A 458 9.35 5.30 9.70
CA THR A 458 10.04 4.56 8.64
C THR A 458 11.42 5.11 8.33
N LEU A 459 12.42 4.22 8.25
CA LEU A 459 13.77 4.57 7.83
C LEU A 459 14.03 4.05 6.41
N PHE A 460 14.60 4.88 5.56
CA PHE A 460 15.08 4.51 4.24
C PHE A 460 16.57 4.76 4.12
N VAL A 461 17.35 3.73 3.85
CA VAL A 461 18.81 3.78 3.67
C VAL A 461 19.12 3.49 2.20
N ARG A 462 19.69 4.46 1.48
CA ARG A 462 20.11 4.21 0.08
C ARG A 462 21.29 3.27 0.00
N GLY A 463 22.21 3.37 0.97
CA GLY A 463 23.35 2.48 1.10
C GLY A 463 23.04 1.22 1.90
N ASN A 464 24.08 0.66 2.50
CA ASN A 464 24.03 -0.60 3.23
C ASN A 464 23.65 -0.37 4.70
N VAL A 465 23.18 -1.44 5.35
CA VAL A 465 22.89 -1.44 6.79
C VAL A 465 23.81 -2.43 7.48
N THR A 466 24.54 -1.96 8.49
CA THR A 466 25.38 -2.80 9.36
C THR A 466 24.92 -2.63 10.80
N ILE A 467 24.66 -3.75 11.48
CA ILE A 467 24.32 -3.78 12.90
C ILE A 467 25.20 -4.83 13.56
N ASP A 468 26.07 -4.41 14.47
CA ASP A 468 27.12 -5.25 15.01
C ASP A 468 27.39 -4.96 16.50
N ASN A 469 28.10 -5.87 17.16
CA ASN A 469 28.63 -5.73 18.52
C ASN A 469 27.58 -5.27 19.54
N ASN A 470 26.59 -6.13 19.82
CA ASN A 470 25.48 -5.93 20.75
C ASN A 470 24.56 -4.73 20.46
N SER A 471 24.64 -4.14 19.26
CA SER A 471 23.78 -3.02 18.88
C SER A 471 22.35 -3.48 18.57
N GLN A 472 21.38 -2.58 18.78
CA GLN A 472 19.96 -2.90 18.72
C GLN A 472 19.17 -1.88 17.91
N ILE A 473 18.15 -2.36 17.21
CA ILE A 473 17.07 -1.54 16.66
C ILE A 473 15.78 -1.86 17.41
N ARG A 474 15.13 -0.83 17.95
CA ARG A 474 13.87 -0.95 18.68
C ARG A 474 12.82 0.01 18.13
N LEU A 475 11.57 -0.41 18.06
CA LEU A 475 10.47 0.52 17.76
C LEU A 475 10.13 1.40 18.96
N ASP A 476 9.82 2.66 18.70
CA ASP A 476 9.30 3.55 19.73
C ASP A 476 7.97 3.04 20.31
N ALA A 477 7.72 3.29 21.60
CA ALA A 477 6.50 2.84 22.28
C ALA A 477 5.21 3.35 21.60
N GLY A 478 5.29 4.48 20.89
CA GLY A 478 4.19 5.04 20.10
C GLY A 478 3.64 4.12 19.00
N TYR A 479 4.35 3.06 18.60
CA TYR A 479 3.84 2.08 17.65
C TYR A 479 2.73 1.18 18.23
N GLY A 480 2.68 0.99 19.56
CA GLY A 480 1.74 0.07 20.20
C GLY A 480 1.88 -1.36 19.66
N SER A 481 0.80 -1.93 19.12
CA SER A 481 0.81 -3.24 18.47
C SER A 481 1.25 -3.23 17.01
N ASN A 482 1.52 -2.06 16.42
CA ASN A 482 1.93 -1.97 15.02
C ASN A 482 3.42 -2.25 14.84
N GLY A 483 3.79 -2.75 13.67
CA GLY A 483 5.17 -2.88 13.23
C GLY A 483 5.72 -1.62 12.54
N GLY A 484 7.04 -1.51 12.51
CA GLY A 484 7.79 -0.44 11.85
C GLY A 484 8.68 -0.98 10.74
N VAL A 485 9.04 -0.11 9.81
CA VAL A 485 9.69 -0.51 8.55
C VAL A 485 11.05 0.16 8.39
N LEU A 486 12.08 -0.65 8.12
CA LEU A 486 13.41 -0.22 7.69
C LEU A 486 13.66 -0.75 6.28
N VAL A 487 13.88 0.15 5.32
CA VAL A 487 14.18 -0.21 3.92
C VAL A 487 15.61 0.14 3.60
N SER A 488 16.34 -0.78 2.96
CA SER A 488 17.65 -0.54 2.38
C SER A 488 17.68 -0.89 0.89
N ASN A 489 18.31 -0.03 0.07
CA ASN A 489 18.65 -0.38 -1.31
C ASN A 489 19.98 -1.15 -1.43
N GLY A 490 20.76 -1.17 -0.35
CA GLY A 490 21.99 -1.94 -0.22
C GLY A 490 21.78 -3.28 0.46
N TRP A 491 22.88 -3.95 0.76
CA TRP A 491 22.88 -5.17 1.56
C TRP A 491 22.69 -4.85 3.05
N LEU A 492 22.24 -5.86 3.80
CA LEU A 492 22.10 -5.85 5.24
C LEU A 492 23.07 -6.85 5.87
N ARG A 493 23.90 -6.41 6.81
CA ARG A 493 24.72 -7.29 7.64
C ARG A 493 24.37 -7.10 9.11
N VAL A 494 24.03 -8.18 9.78
CA VAL A 494 23.69 -8.18 11.20
C VAL A 494 24.55 -9.23 11.90
N SER A 495 25.33 -8.80 12.89
CA SER A 495 26.29 -9.69 13.55
C SER A 495 26.49 -9.44 15.05
N ASN A 496 27.17 -10.39 15.70
CA ASN A 496 27.68 -10.32 17.07
C ASN A 496 26.66 -9.82 18.10
N ASN A 497 25.65 -10.64 18.37
CA ASN A 497 24.58 -10.41 19.35
C ASN A 497 23.68 -9.18 19.04
N ALA A 498 23.64 -8.72 17.79
CA ALA A 498 22.71 -7.69 17.37
C ALA A 498 21.24 -8.17 17.47
N ALA A 499 20.33 -7.26 17.80
CA ALA A 499 18.93 -7.60 18.07
C ALA A 499 17.92 -6.58 17.54
N PHE A 500 16.73 -7.08 17.18
CA PHE A 500 15.58 -6.27 16.79
C PHE A 500 14.42 -6.45 17.77
N GLN A 501 13.78 -5.35 18.15
CA GLN A 501 12.69 -5.35 19.13
C GLN A 501 11.50 -4.51 18.64
N GLY A 502 10.29 -5.05 18.74
CA GLY A 502 9.06 -4.29 18.56
C GLY A 502 8.77 -3.35 19.73
N ALA A 503 7.65 -2.63 19.65
CA ALA A 503 7.20 -1.72 20.71
C ALA A 503 6.45 -2.43 21.85
N GLY A 504 6.03 -3.69 21.62
CA GLY A 504 5.26 -4.51 22.54
C GLY A 504 4.88 -5.85 21.91
N ALA A 505 4.00 -6.61 22.57
CA ALA A 505 3.50 -7.88 22.01
C ALA A 505 2.77 -7.66 20.67
N GLY A 506 3.07 -8.49 19.66
CA GLY A 506 2.51 -8.38 18.31
C GLY A 506 3.12 -7.27 17.44
N SER A 507 4.07 -6.49 17.96
CA SER A 507 4.80 -5.47 17.20
C SER A 507 6.16 -6.00 16.74
N TYR A 508 6.51 -5.74 15.48
CA TYR A 508 7.73 -6.26 14.85
C TYR A 508 8.43 -5.22 13.99
N VAL A 509 9.75 -5.31 13.87
CA VAL A 509 10.51 -4.57 12.86
C VAL A 509 10.51 -5.41 11.57
N LEU A 510 10.02 -4.82 10.48
CA LEU A 510 10.19 -5.34 9.12
C LEU A 510 11.41 -4.68 8.49
N VAL A 511 12.40 -5.49 8.12
CA VAL A 511 13.62 -5.05 7.46
C VAL A 511 13.62 -5.56 6.03
N ILE A 512 13.73 -4.63 5.08
CA ILE A 512 13.68 -4.89 3.65
C ILE A 512 15.05 -4.55 3.05
N SER A 513 15.60 -5.45 2.24
CA SER A 513 16.71 -5.16 1.33
C SER A 513 16.24 -5.40 -0.10
N THR A 514 16.39 -4.40 -0.97
CA THR A 514 16.10 -4.56 -2.42
C THR A 514 17.33 -4.98 -3.23
N ALA A 515 18.48 -5.19 -2.57
CA ALA A 515 19.70 -5.64 -3.22
C ALA A 515 19.51 -7.02 -3.86
N ALA A 516 20.08 -7.20 -5.05
CA ALA A 516 20.04 -8.47 -5.76
C ALA A 516 21.06 -9.50 -5.25
N GLY A 517 21.83 -9.18 -4.20
CA GLY A 517 23.06 -9.84 -3.74
C GLY A 517 23.15 -11.36 -3.90
N GLY A 518 24.36 -11.87 -4.16
CA GLY A 518 24.66 -13.29 -4.44
C GLY A 518 25.49 -13.98 -3.35
N ASP A 519 26.12 -15.11 -3.66
CA ASP A 519 26.83 -15.92 -2.67
C ASP A 519 28.00 -15.19 -1.97
N ASP A 520 28.72 -14.33 -2.71
CA ASP A 520 29.85 -13.53 -2.19
C ASP A 520 29.42 -12.25 -1.46
N ASN A 521 28.26 -11.71 -1.82
CA ASN A 521 27.72 -10.49 -1.24
C ASN A 521 26.19 -10.63 -1.14
N PRO A 522 25.70 -11.39 -0.15
CA PRO A 522 24.28 -11.66 0.00
C PRO A 522 23.53 -10.35 0.26
N ALA A 523 22.27 -10.31 -0.16
CA ALA A 523 21.40 -9.17 0.16
C ALA A 523 21.19 -9.05 1.68
N MET A 524 21.18 -10.17 2.39
CA MET A 524 21.14 -10.22 3.85
C MET A 524 22.11 -11.26 4.40
N ASP A 525 22.94 -10.85 5.36
CA ASP A 525 23.94 -11.70 6.03
C ASP A 525 23.76 -11.62 7.55
N PHE A 526 23.44 -12.76 8.17
CA PHE A 526 23.22 -12.88 9.60
C PHE A 526 24.27 -13.78 10.24
N GLN A 527 24.97 -13.28 11.26
CA GLN A 527 26.10 -13.99 11.86
C GLN A 527 26.11 -13.86 13.39
N ASN A 528 26.48 -14.91 14.11
CA ASN A 528 26.83 -14.86 15.55
C ASN A 528 25.70 -14.30 16.45
N ASN A 529 24.71 -15.15 16.75
CA ASN A 529 23.66 -14.91 17.77
C ASN A 529 22.69 -13.75 17.47
N VAL A 530 22.33 -13.52 16.20
CA VAL A 530 21.32 -12.51 15.84
C VAL A 530 19.92 -12.96 16.27
N THR A 531 19.13 -12.07 16.85
CA THR A 531 17.74 -12.35 17.27
C THR A 531 16.73 -11.32 16.76
N GLY A 532 15.56 -11.80 16.32
CA GLY A 532 14.37 -10.99 16.07
C GLY A 532 14.10 -10.66 14.60
N ALA A 533 13.13 -9.76 14.39
CA ALA A 533 12.66 -9.16 13.13
C ALA A 533 12.10 -10.09 12.05
N VAL A 534 11.34 -9.44 11.15
CA VAL A 534 10.83 -9.99 9.89
C VAL A 534 11.72 -9.47 8.77
N PHE A 535 12.22 -10.36 7.92
CA PHE A 535 13.16 -10.00 6.87
C PHE A 535 12.61 -10.28 5.49
N PHE A 536 12.84 -9.35 4.56
CA PHE A 536 12.36 -9.44 3.19
C PHE A 536 13.46 -9.04 2.18
N ALA A 537 13.92 -10.01 1.39
CA ALA A 537 14.96 -9.86 0.36
C ALA A 537 14.51 -10.47 -0.98
N PRO A 538 13.54 -9.86 -1.69
CA PRO A 538 12.86 -10.47 -2.85
C PRO A 538 13.79 -10.70 -4.04
N ASN A 539 14.95 -10.04 -4.08
CA ASN A 539 15.84 -10.00 -5.24
C ASN A 539 17.13 -10.80 -5.05
N GLY A 540 17.47 -11.21 -3.82
CA GLY A 540 18.81 -11.72 -3.52
C GLY A 540 18.84 -12.85 -2.49
N LEU A 541 20.06 -13.28 -2.18
CA LEU A 541 20.36 -14.31 -1.19
C LEU A 541 20.26 -13.75 0.24
N ALA A 542 19.61 -14.51 1.12
CA ALA A 542 19.73 -14.36 2.56
C ALA A 542 20.55 -15.53 3.14
N LYS A 543 21.62 -15.20 3.87
CA LYS A 543 22.56 -16.17 4.45
C LYS A 543 22.55 -16.11 5.97
N LEU A 544 22.36 -17.24 6.64
CA LEU A 544 22.28 -17.34 8.10
C LEU A 544 23.38 -18.24 8.63
N GLN A 545 24.16 -17.75 9.61
CA GLN A 545 25.33 -18.45 10.13
C GLN A 545 25.47 -18.28 11.65
N ASN A 546 25.91 -19.32 12.35
CA ASN A 546 26.27 -19.28 13.78
C ASN A 546 25.14 -18.77 14.71
N ASN A 547 24.21 -19.67 15.08
CA ASN A 547 23.17 -19.41 16.11
C ASN A 547 22.21 -18.24 15.84
N VAL A 548 21.87 -18.00 14.58
CA VAL A 548 20.87 -16.97 14.21
C VAL A 548 19.46 -17.48 14.50
N ARG A 549 18.61 -16.66 15.15
CA ARG A 549 17.19 -16.93 15.44
C ARG A 549 16.30 -15.77 14.97
N LEU A 550 15.75 -15.89 13.75
CA LEU A 550 14.85 -14.90 13.14
C LEU A 550 13.38 -15.28 13.32
N ILE A 551 12.47 -14.30 13.29
CA ILE A 551 11.01 -14.52 13.41
C ILE A 551 10.42 -15.03 12.10
N SER A 552 10.75 -14.41 10.97
CA SER A 552 10.35 -14.87 9.63
C SER A 552 11.31 -14.29 8.60
N LEU A 553 11.52 -15.05 7.53
CA LEU A 553 12.38 -14.63 6.42
C LEU A 553 11.73 -14.99 5.09
N THR A 554 11.66 -14.00 4.21
CA THR A 554 11.28 -14.17 2.82
C THR A 554 12.41 -13.68 1.92
N ALA A 555 12.92 -14.53 1.04
CA ALA A 555 14.00 -14.16 0.14
C ALA A 555 13.96 -14.95 -1.18
N LYS A 556 14.63 -14.47 -2.22
CA LYS A 556 14.77 -15.19 -3.50
C LYS A 556 15.47 -16.53 -3.34
N LYS A 557 16.57 -16.53 -2.59
CA LYS A 557 17.36 -17.70 -2.22
C LYS A 557 17.69 -17.61 -0.75
N VAL A 558 17.72 -18.75 -0.05
CA VAL A 558 18.12 -18.81 1.35
C VAL A 558 19.20 -19.87 1.52
N ASN A 559 20.27 -19.53 2.25
CA ASN A 559 21.30 -20.47 2.66
C ASN A 559 21.39 -20.47 4.19
N LEU A 560 21.10 -21.62 4.79
CA LEU A 560 21.27 -21.87 6.22
C LEU A 560 22.58 -22.62 6.42
N SER A 561 23.62 -21.92 6.88
CA SER A 561 24.93 -22.51 7.16
C SER A 561 24.88 -23.43 8.39
N ASN A 562 25.98 -24.15 8.64
CA ASN A 562 26.07 -25.15 9.71
C ASN A 562 25.54 -24.62 11.06
N ASN A 563 24.63 -25.38 11.69
CA ASN A 563 23.99 -25.08 12.98
C ASN A 563 23.12 -23.80 13.02
N ALA A 564 22.66 -23.28 11.87
CA ALA A 564 21.67 -22.18 11.85
C ALA A 564 20.25 -22.68 12.19
N THR A 565 19.50 -21.91 12.99
CA THR A 565 18.15 -22.30 13.47
C THR A 565 17.13 -21.17 13.32
N LEU A 566 16.24 -21.25 12.33
CA LEU A 566 15.13 -20.29 12.20
C LEU A 566 13.96 -20.70 13.09
N VAL A 567 13.39 -19.78 13.87
CA VAL A 567 12.27 -20.06 14.78
C VAL A 567 11.11 -19.11 14.55
N TYR A 568 10.04 -19.63 13.95
CA TYR A 568 8.86 -18.84 13.63
C TYR A 568 8.01 -18.49 14.85
N ASP A 569 7.56 -17.25 14.92
CA ASP A 569 6.52 -16.81 15.85
C ASP A 569 5.17 -16.79 15.11
N SER A 570 4.23 -17.62 15.57
CA SER A 570 2.90 -17.72 14.96
C SER A 570 2.05 -16.45 15.09
N GLY A 571 2.41 -15.51 15.98
CA GLY A 571 1.74 -14.22 16.12
C GLY A 571 1.97 -13.24 14.95
N LEU A 572 2.71 -13.63 13.91
CA LEU A 572 3.08 -12.75 12.79
C LEU A 572 2.01 -12.67 11.67
N ALA A 573 1.17 -13.69 11.52
CA ALA A 573 0.24 -13.81 10.38
C ALA A 573 -0.77 -12.64 10.27
N ASP A 574 -1.05 -11.96 11.39
CA ASP A 574 -2.01 -10.86 11.51
C ASP A 574 -1.34 -9.50 11.86
N SER A 575 -0.06 -9.33 11.53
CA SER A 575 0.68 -8.11 11.87
C SER A 575 0.36 -6.93 10.93
N ARG A 576 0.24 -5.73 11.50
CA ARG A 576 0.03 -4.48 10.76
C ARG A 576 1.32 -3.67 10.73
N PHE A 577 1.81 -3.32 9.54
CA PHE A 577 3.01 -2.50 9.41
C PHE A 577 2.66 -1.09 8.96
N THR A 578 3.31 -0.11 9.57
CA THR A 578 2.94 1.30 9.43
C THR A 578 4.16 2.19 9.29
N GLY A 579 3.93 3.42 8.85
CA GLY A 579 4.95 4.47 8.89
C GLY A 579 5.39 4.88 10.31
N GLY A 580 4.76 4.35 11.36
CA GLY A 580 4.90 4.79 12.74
C GLY A 580 4.14 6.06 13.05
N ALA A 581 4.14 6.50 14.33
CA ALA A 581 3.50 7.73 14.77
C ALA A 581 4.07 9.01 14.10
N GLY A 582 5.27 8.92 13.52
CA GLY A 582 5.91 9.99 12.75
C GLY A 582 5.67 9.93 11.23
N GLY A 583 4.97 8.94 10.69
CA GLY A 583 4.73 8.81 9.25
C GLY A 583 3.94 9.97 8.62
N THR A 584 3.93 10.04 7.28
CA THR A 584 3.26 11.15 6.58
C THR A 584 1.74 11.10 6.76
N TRP A 585 1.21 12.08 7.48
CA TRP A 585 -0.21 12.35 7.67
C TRP A 585 -0.85 12.80 6.36
N LYS A 586 -1.94 12.15 5.98
CA LYS A 586 -2.81 12.56 4.88
C LYS A 586 -4.24 12.72 5.39
N ILE A 587 -5.00 13.64 4.80
CA ILE A 587 -6.43 13.76 5.14
C ILE A 587 -7.13 12.47 4.72
N ALA A 588 -7.79 11.81 5.67
CA ALA A 588 -8.59 10.63 5.41
C ALA A 588 -9.74 11.00 4.47
N LYS A 589 -9.96 10.18 3.44
CA LYS A 589 -11.02 10.37 2.47
C LYS A 589 -12.38 10.47 3.18
N ASP A 590 -13.24 11.37 2.70
CA ASP A 590 -14.59 11.65 3.24
C ASP A 590 -14.64 12.08 4.72
N SER A 591 -13.48 12.39 5.32
CA SER A 591 -13.43 12.90 6.70
C SER A 591 -13.56 14.42 6.77
N TRP A 592 -13.20 15.13 5.68
CA TRP A 592 -13.31 16.58 5.60
C TRP A 592 -14.76 16.97 5.48
N ARG A 593 -15.27 17.71 6.47
CA ARG A 593 -16.61 18.27 6.42
C ARG A 593 -16.71 19.60 7.15
N GLU A 594 -17.63 20.43 6.70
CA GLU A 594 -18.12 21.54 7.50
C GLU A 594 -18.96 20.99 8.66
N ILE A 595 -18.73 21.51 9.86
CA ILE A 595 -19.47 21.19 11.08
C ILE A 595 -20.19 22.44 11.56
N LYS A 596 -21.35 22.26 12.19
CA LYS A 596 -22.16 23.36 12.71
C LYS A 596 -21.64 23.85 14.06
#